data_AF-A0A8H2WFX1-F1
#
_entry.id   AF-A0A8H2WFX1-F1
#
_cell.length_a   1.000
_cell.length_b   1.000
_cell.length_c   1.000
_cell.angle_alpha   90.00
_cell.angle_beta   90.00
_cell.angle_gamma   90.00
#
_symmetry.space_group_name_H-M   'P 1'
#
loop_
_entity.id
_entity.type
_entity.pdbx_description
1 polymer ?
#
loop_
_entity_poly.entity_id
_entity_poly.type
_entity_poly.pdbx_seq_one_letter_code
_entity_poly.pdbx_strand_id
1 'polypeptide(L)'
;ALPALRDLAAPLRLIPSLIRSSGSKISHLSILGTIAEFEEFVQLGTILEAIQAPGRVELVMSVDITAFLMTTDILAKGLSLLGQRAPFTISLLRLELHRGHIRQDDLRDVLKSALPEFPNLKTLVIMSHSPVRGAYIRTPTQALSYSPPICSIPIGALSTLAPLHPSSRLEYDEARGWISLIPGVLHDKSCHKKLLGTWHRVHPVLERVVFPIGTYTFVHKKG
;
A
#
# COMPACT_ATOMS: atom_id res chain seq x y z
N ALA A 1 15.64 -23.59 19.07
CA ALA A 1 15.22 -22.18 19.15
C ALA A 1 14.79 -21.75 17.75
N LEU A 2 13.55 -21.29 17.57
CA LEU A 2 13.13 -20.72 16.29
C LEU A 2 14.07 -19.54 15.98
N PRO A 3 14.62 -19.42 14.75
CA PRO A 3 15.37 -18.24 14.37
C PRO A 3 14.51 -17.02 14.70
N ALA A 4 15.03 -16.12 15.54
CA ALA A 4 14.29 -14.97 16.01
C ALA A 4 13.67 -14.26 14.80
N LEU A 5 12.34 -14.13 14.80
CA LEU A 5 11.57 -13.68 13.64
C LEU A 5 11.95 -12.22 13.33
N ARG A 6 12.89 -12.04 12.40
CA ARG A 6 13.37 -10.72 11.97
C ARG A 6 12.43 -10.06 10.97
N ASP A 7 11.85 -10.90 10.11
CA ASP A 7 10.93 -10.49 9.06
C ASP A 7 9.54 -10.99 9.42
N LEU A 8 8.62 -10.05 9.66
CA LEU A 8 7.23 -10.34 9.96
C LEU A 8 6.36 -9.78 8.85
N ALA A 9 5.59 -10.66 8.19
CA ALA A 9 4.53 -10.27 7.27
C ALA A 9 3.21 -10.87 7.75
N ALA A 10 2.25 -10.03 8.11
CA ALA A 10 0.95 -10.49 8.60
C ALA A 10 -0.13 -9.42 8.41
N PRO A 11 -1.42 -9.80 8.37
CA PRO A 11 -2.52 -8.85 8.49
C PRO A 11 -2.42 -8.08 9.81
N LEU A 12 -2.77 -6.79 9.80
CA LEU A 12 -2.59 -5.88 10.92
C LEU A 12 -3.08 -6.45 12.26
N ARG A 13 -4.27 -7.07 12.25
CA ARG A 13 -4.91 -7.68 13.42
C ARG A 13 -4.13 -8.83 14.08
N LEU A 14 -3.23 -9.51 13.35
CA LEU A 14 -2.48 -10.66 13.86
C LEU A 14 -1.10 -10.27 14.42
N ILE A 15 -0.60 -9.10 14.02
CA ILE A 15 0.75 -8.64 14.37
C ILE A 15 0.98 -8.57 15.90
N PRO A 16 0.06 -8.04 16.74
CA PRO A 16 0.28 -7.98 18.19
C PRO A 16 0.59 -9.34 18.83
N SER A 17 -0.14 -10.38 18.41
CA SER A 17 0.05 -11.75 18.90
C SER A 17 1.40 -12.33 18.47
N LEU A 18 1.80 -12.03 17.22
CA LEU A 18 3.06 -12.50 16.65
C LEU A 18 4.27 -11.81 17.28
N ILE A 19 4.20 -10.50 17.52
CA ILE A 19 5.27 -9.73 18.21
C ILE A 19 5.50 -10.27 19.62
N ARG A 20 4.43 -10.53 20.37
CA ARG A 20 4.54 -11.06 21.74
C ARG A 20 5.30 -12.39 21.77
N SER A 21 5.12 -13.21 20.74
CA SER A 21 5.77 -14.52 20.63
C SER A 21 7.23 -14.46 20.14
N SER A 22 7.63 -13.41 19.42
CA SER A 22 8.88 -13.37 18.66
C SER A 22 10.07 -12.70 19.36
N GLY A 23 9.90 -12.17 20.58
CA GLY A 23 11.02 -11.82 21.46
C GLY A 23 11.95 -10.71 20.94
N SER A 24 11.37 -9.58 20.51
CA SER A 24 12.02 -8.25 20.34
C SER A 24 13.05 -8.02 19.20
N LYS A 25 13.10 -8.87 18.17
CA LYS A 25 14.10 -8.74 17.07
C LYS A 25 13.55 -8.45 15.68
N ILE A 26 12.34 -7.91 15.57
CA ILE A 26 11.76 -7.56 14.26
C ILE A 26 12.54 -6.39 13.67
N SER A 27 13.13 -6.60 12.50
CA SER A 27 13.80 -5.58 11.69
C SER A 27 13.01 -5.22 10.44
N HIS A 28 12.09 -6.07 10.01
CA HIS A 28 11.24 -5.81 8.86
C HIS A 28 9.79 -6.19 9.18
N LEU A 29 8.87 -5.23 9.02
CA LEU A 29 7.45 -5.39 9.24
C LEU A 29 6.70 -5.08 7.94
N SER A 30 5.99 -6.06 7.41
CA SER A 30 5.10 -5.91 6.25
C SER A 30 3.65 -6.14 6.66
N ILE A 31 2.82 -5.13 6.45
CA ILE A 31 1.38 -5.22 6.70
C ILE A 31 0.73 -5.86 5.47
N LEU A 32 0.14 -7.04 5.65
CA LEU A 32 -0.63 -7.71 4.61
C LEU A 32 -2.05 -7.12 4.56
N GLY A 33 -2.52 -6.85 3.35
CA GLY A 33 -3.76 -6.12 3.12
C GLY A 33 -3.51 -4.64 2.84
N THR A 34 -4.58 -3.86 2.81
CA THR A 34 -4.54 -2.46 2.44
C THR A 34 -5.17 -1.63 3.54
N ILE A 35 -4.45 -0.62 4.03
CA ILE A 35 -4.97 0.35 4.98
C ILE A 35 -5.96 1.25 4.23
N ALA A 36 -7.20 1.24 4.70
CA ALA A 36 -8.33 1.97 4.12
C ALA A 36 -9.00 2.91 5.14
N GLU A 37 -8.66 2.79 6.43
CA GLU A 37 -9.22 3.59 7.51
C GLU A 37 -8.14 4.21 8.43
N PHE A 38 -8.47 5.30 9.11
CA PHE A 38 -7.53 5.98 10.01
C PHE A 38 -7.22 5.14 11.25
N GLU A 39 -8.20 4.37 11.72
CA GLU A 39 -8.12 3.47 12.86
C GLU A 39 -7.02 2.41 12.68
N GLU A 40 -6.76 1.99 11.45
CA GLU A 40 -5.68 1.06 11.12
C GLU A 40 -4.30 1.71 11.30
N PHE A 41 -4.15 3.02 11.00
CA PHE A 41 -2.93 3.75 11.35
C PHE A 41 -2.74 3.85 12.86
N VAL A 42 -3.83 4.06 13.63
CA VAL A 42 -3.78 4.08 15.10
C VAL A 42 -3.30 2.73 15.62
N GLN A 43 -3.91 1.63 15.15
CA GLN A 43 -3.53 0.28 15.55
C GLN A 43 -2.07 -0.03 15.19
N LEU A 44 -1.62 0.35 13.99
CA LEU A 44 -0.23 0.17 13.56
C LEU A 44 0.74 1.01 14.41
N GLY A 45 0.37 2.24 14.74
CA GLY A 45 1.15 3.10 15.64
C GLY A 45 1.37 2.44 17.00
N THR A 46 0.30 1.92 17.63
CA THR A 46 0.40 1.18 18.90
C THR A 46 1.27 -0.07 18.78
N ILE A 47 1.18 -0.79 17.66
CA ILE A 47 2.02 -1.94 17.37
C ILE A 47 3.50 -1.54 17.32
N LEU A 48 3.84 -0.48 16.58
CA LEU A 48 5.21 -0.02 16.41
C LEU A 48 5.80 0.51 17.73
N GLU A 49 5.00 1.19 18.53
CA GLU A 49 5.36 1.65 19.88
C GLU A 49 5.70 0.47 20.81
N ALA A 50 4.99 -0.65 20.67
CA ALA A 50 5.23 -1.88 21.44
C ALA A 50 6.46 -2.66 20.96
N ILE A 51 6.93 -2.44 19.71
CA ILE A 51 8.21 -2.97 19.23
C ILE A 51 9.32 -2.13 19.88
N GLN A 52 9.58 -2.37 21.16
CA GLN A 52 10.74 -1.85 21.89
C GLN A 52 12.03 -2.55 21.41
N ALA A 53 12.27 -2.54 20.11
CA ALA A 53 13.49 -3.07 19.53
C ALA A 53 14.58 -1.99 19.62
N PRO A 54 15.78 -2.31 20.12
CA PRO A 54 16.94 -1.40 20.02
C PRO A 54 17.41 -1.19 18.57
N GLY A 55 16.81 -1.93 17.61
CA GLY A 55 17.12 -1.87 16.19
C GLY A 55 16.14 -1.02 15.40
N ARG A 56 16.56 -0.65 14.18
CA ARG A 56 15.70 0.02 13.22
C ARG A 56 14.82 -0.99 12.49
N VAL A 57 13.59 -0.58 12.20
CA VAL A 57 12.57 -1.34 11.50
C VAL A 57 12.37 -0.75 10.11
N GLU A 58 12.24 -1.64 9.14
CA GLU A 58 11.73 -1.37 7.81
C GLU A 58 10.24 -1.65 7.80
N LEU A 59 9.43 -0.63 7.51
CA LEU A 59 7.97 -0.74 7.45
C LEU A 59 7.52 -0.76 5.99
N VAL A 60 6.77 -1.80 5.62
CA VAL A 60 6.10 -1.92 4.32
C VAL A 60 4.59 -1.97 4.54
N MET A 61 3.86 -1.07 3.89
CA MET A 61 2.39 -1.06 3.96
C MET A 61 1.76 -0.59 2.66
N SER A 62 0.60 -1.15 2.35
CA SER A 62 -0.26 -0.70 1.27
C SER A 62 -1.38 0.20 1.79
N VAL A 63 -1.76 1.23 1.02
CA VAL A 63 -2.85 2.15 1.35
C VAL A 63 -3.79 2.29 0.14
N ASP A 64 -5.10 2.36 0.40
CA ASP A 64 -6.14 2.67 -0.58
C ASP A 64 -6.65 4.10 -0.37
N ILE A 65 -6.18 5.03 -1.21
CA ILE A 65 -6.60 6.44 -1.15
C ILE A 65 -7.95 6.72 -1.85
N THR A 66 -8.63 5.67 -2.33
CA THR A 66 -9.99 5.76 -2.88
C THR A 66 -11.05 5.28 -1.89
N ALA A 67 -10.64 4.68 -0.77
CA ALA A 67 -11.56 4.31 0.29
C ALA A 67 -12.28 5.57 0.82
N PHE A 68 -13.56 5.40 1.15
CA PHE A 68 -14.51 6.50 1.39
C PHE A 68 -13.99 7.57 2.38
N LEU A 69 -13.21 7.17 3.40
CA LEU A 69 -12.67 8.06 4.42
C LEU A 69 -11.16 8.35 4.28
N MET A 70 -10.47 7.71 3.33
CA MET A 70 -9.02 7.81 3.19
C MET A 70 -8.62 8.97 2.25
N THR A 71 -8.86 10.20 2.70
CA THR A 71 -8.37 11.38 1.98
C THR A 71 -6.85 11.53 2.13
N THR A 72 -6.23 12.37 1.31
CA THR A 72 -4.80 12.70 1.42
C THR A 72 -4.46 13.34 2.76
N ASP A 73 -5.36 14.14 3.35
CA ASP A 73 -5.18 14.70 4.69
C ASP A 73 -5.20 13.63 5.78
N ILE A 74 -6.08 12.64 5.64
CA ILE A 74 -6.13 11.50 6.56
C ILE A 74 -4.88 10.63 6.42
N LEU A 75 -4.40 10.41 5.19
CA LEU A 75 -3.12 9.74 4.95
C LEU A 75 -1.96 10.51 5.60
N ALA A 76 -1.90 11.84 5.44
CA ALA A 76 -0.87 12.67 6.06
C ALA A 76 -0.89 12.53 7.59
N LYS A 77 -2.06 12.65 8.20
CA LYS A 77 -2.26 12.47 9.65
C LYS A 77 -1.87 11.07 10.11
N GLY A 78 -2.26 10.04 9.36
CA GLY A 78 -1.93 8.65 9.63
C GLY A 78 -0.42 8.42 9.62
N LEU A 79 0.27 8.90 8.59
CA LEU A 79 1.74 8.83 8.51
C LEU A 79 2.42 9.61 9.64
N SER A 80 2.00 10.84 9.91
CA SER A 80 2.52 11.63 11.05
C SER A 80 2.35 10.88 12.36
N LEU A 81 1.19 10.26 12.60
CA LEU A 81 0.94 9.46 13.81
C LEU A 81 1.92 8.29 13.93
N LEU A 82 2.21 7.57 12.84
CA LEU A 82 3.19 6.48 12.87
C LEU A 82 4.59 6.98 13.24
N GLY A 83 5.01 8.11 12.68
CA GLY A 83 6.27 8.76 13.03
C GLY A 83 6.31 9.13 14.52
N GLN A 84 5.26 9.77 15.03
CA GLN A 84 5.18 10.18 16.45
C GLN A 84 5.20 9.01 17.43
N ARG A 85 4.57 7.89 17.05
CA ARG A 85 4.49 6.69 17.90
C ARG A 85 5.75 5.84 17.87
N ALA A 86 6.55 5.97 16.82
CA ALA A 86 7.76 5.18 16.62
C ALA A 86 8.90 5.99 15.97
N PRO A 87 9.28 7.15 16.54
CA PRO A 87 10.07 8.18 15.86
C PRO A 87 11.47 7.69 15.47
N PHE A 88 12.06 6.88 16.33
CA PHE A 88 13.41 6.34 16.11
C PHE A 88 13.42 4.94 15.53
N THR A 89 12.27 4.28 15.52
CA THR A 89 12.13 2.88 15.12
C THR A 89 12.21 2.75 13.61
N ILE A 90 11.53 3.60 12.85
CA ILE A 90 11.42 3.44 11.39
C ILE A 90 12.60 4.09 10.66
N SER A 91 13.41 3.30 9.96
CA SER A 91 14.49 3.81 9.10
C SER A 91 14.22 3.70 7.61
N LEU A 92 13.30 2.80 7.22
CA LEU A 92 12.81 2.65 5.87
C LEU A 92 11.28 2.59 5.91
N LEU A 93 10.64 3.40 5.07
CA LEU A 93 9.19 3.36 4.86
C LEU A 93 8.93 3.05 3.39
N ARG A 94 8.24 1.94 3.13
CA ARG A 94 7.70 1.61 1.81
C ARG A 94 6.18 1.74 1.84
N LEU A 95 5.71 2.76 1.14
CA LEU A 95 4.30 3.07 0.96
C LEU A 95 3.87 2.61 -0.43
N GLU A 96 2.94 1.67 -0.48
CA GLU A 96 2.35 1.18 -1.73
C GLU A 96 0.94 1.74 -1.90
N LEU A 97 0.74 2.62 -2.88
CA LEU A 97 -0.58 3.13 -3.23
C LEU A 97 -1.30 2.08 -4.08
N HIS A 98 -2.24 1.36 -3.45
CA HIS A 98 -2.89 0.21 -4.06
C HIS A 98 -3.90 0.62 -5.14
N ARG A 99 -4.72 1.63 -4.82
CA ARG A 99 -5.76 2.19 -5.70
C ARG A 99 -5.75 3.71 -5.62
N GLY A 100 -6.23 4.33 -6.69
CA GLY A 100 -6.36 5.78 -6.81
C GLY A 100 -5.16 6.47 -7.43
N HIS A 101 -5.34 7.76 -7.67
CA HIS A 101 -4.33 8.65 -8.19
C HIS A 101 -4.10 9.79 -7.20
N ILE A 102 -2.84 10.00 -6.80
CA ILE A 102 -2.46 11.14 -5.98
C ILE A 102 -1.88 12.23 -6.86
N ARG A 103 -2.38 13.47 -6.70
CA ARG A 103 -1.85 14.62 -7.43
C ARG A 103 -0.48 14.99 -6.88
N GLN A 104 0.29 15.74 -7.66
CA GLN A 104 1.63 16.16 -7.25
C GLN A 104 1.62 17.03 -5.99
N ASP A 105 0.73 18.02 -5.92
CA ASP A 105 0.64 18.91 -4.76
C ASP A 105 0.19 18.14 -3.51
N ASP A 106 -0.79 17.24 -3.65
CA ASP A 106 -1.25 16.39 -2.56
C ASP A 106 -0.11 15.49 -2.04
N LEU A 107 0.62 14.79 -2.92
CA LEU A 107 1.74 13.94 -2.52
C LEU A 107 2.87 14.77 -1.87
N ARG A 108 3.13 15.97 -2.40
CA ARG A 108 4.08 16.90 -1.81
C ARG A 108 3.68 17.22 -0.38
N ASP A 109 2.44 17.62 -0.18
CA ASP A 109 1.94 18.17 1.07
C ASP A 109 1.77 17.08 2.15
N VAL A 110 1.30 15.89 1.76
CA VAL A 110 1.28 14.67 2.60
C VAL A 110 2.65 14.40 3.20
N LEU A 111 3.67 14.28 2.36
CA LEU A 111 5.01 13.90 2.82
C LEU A 111 5.76 15.08 3.46
N LYS A 112 5.50 16.31 3.01
CA LYS A 112 6.03 17.50 3.68
C LYS A 112 5.55 17.58 5.14
N SER A 113 4.30 17.20 5.40
CA SER A 113 3.72 17.17 6.75
C SER A 113 4.21 15.96 7.57
N ALA A 114 4.33 14.78 6.95
CA ALA A 114 4.60 13.55 7.68
C ALA A 114 6.09 13.31 7.97
N LEU A 115 6.99 13.64 7.04
CA LEU A 115 8.41 13.31 7.15
C LEU A 115 9.11 13.83 8.42
N PRO A 116 8.84 15.05 8.93
CA PRO A 116 9.46 15.55 10.17
C PRO A 116 9.24 14.63 11.38
N GLU A 117 8.16 13.85 11.39
CA GLU A 117 7.82 12.94 12.49
C GLU A 117 8.65 11.65 12.47
N PHE A 118 9.47 11.41 11.43
CA PHE A 118 10.32 10.24 11.29
C PHE A 118 11.82 10.60 11.33
N PRO A 119 12.38 11.05 12.47
CA PRO A 119 13.74 11.55 12.56
C PRO A 119 14.83 10.58 12.11
N ASN A 120 14.56 9.27 12.06
CA ASN A 120 15.51 8.24 11.59
C ASN A 120 15.25 7.71 10.18
N LEU A 121 14.22 8.20 9.48
CA LEU A 121 13.86 7.72 8.15
C LEU A 121 14.90 8.15 7.11
N LYS A 122 15.68 7.19 6.63
CA LYS A 122 16.72 7.39 5.62
C LYS A 122 16.25 7.04 4.22
N THR A 123 15.38 6.05 4.10
CA THR A 123 14.88 5.56 2.81
C THR A 123 13.36 5.63 2.75
N LEU A 124 12.85 6.39 1.79
CA LEU A 124 11.43 6.40 1.46
C LEU A 124 11.21 5.70 0.11
N VAL A 125 10.33 4.72 0.07
CA VAL A 125 9.92 4.04 -1.16
C VAL A 125 8.44 4.32 -1.35
N ILE A 126 8.07 4.93 -2.48
CA ILE A 126 6.69 5.20 -2.84
C ILE A 126 6.43 4.44 -4.12
N MET A 127 5.53 3.47 -4.07
CA MET A 127 5.14 2.68 -5.23
C MET A 127 3.66 2.86 -5.49
N SER A 128 3.23 2.66 -6.72
CA SER A 128 1.86 2.32 -7.04
C SER A 128 1.85 1.05 -7.86
N HIS A 129 0.73 0.31 -7.87
CA HIS A 129 0.59 -0.73 -8.86
C HIS A 129 0.72 -0.11 -10.26
N SER A 130 1.46 -0.81 -11.12
CA SER A 130 1.55 -0.43 -12.53
C SER A 130 0.13 -0.41 -13.13
N PRO A 131 -0.24 0.62 -13.89
CA PRO A 131 -1.54 0.68 -14.57
C PRO A 131 -1.73 -0.41 -15.63
N VAL A 132 -0.73 -1.25 -15.87
CA VAL A 132 -0.82 -2.38 -16.80
C VAL A 132 -1.70 -3.48 -16.20
N ARG A 133 -2.95 -3.54 -16.66
CA ARG A 133 -3.85 -4.72 -16.54
C ARG A 133 -3.12 -5.95 -17.06
N GLY A 134 -2.46 -6.70 -16.19
CA GLY A 134 -1.75 -7.92 -16.58
C GLY A 134 -0.60 -8.33 -15.66
N ALA A 135 -0.09 -7.44 -14.81
CA ALA A 135 1.03 -7.78 -13.92
C ALA A 135 0.68 -8.84 -12.83
N TYR A 136 -0.61 -9.12 -12.60
CA TYR A 136 -1.06 -10.06 -11.57
C TYR A 136 -2.17 -11.02 -12.01
N ILE A 137 -2.44 -11.15 -13.31
CA ILE A 137 -3.15 -12.37 -13.75
C ILE A 137 -2.07 -13.45 -13.74
N ARG A 138 -1.92 -14.15 -12.61
CA ARG A 138 -1.63 -15.58 -12.68
C ARG A 138 -2.72 -16.12 -13.58
N THR A 139 -2.42 -16.28 -14.87
CA THR A 139 -3.23 -17.09 -15.76
C THR A 139 -3.39 -18.41 -15.02
N PRO A 140 -4.58 -18.79 -14.54
CA PRO A 140 -4.79 -20.19 -14.27
C PRO A 140 -4.48 -20.86 -15.60
N THR A 141 -3.47 -21.73 -15.57
CA THR A 141 -3.11 -22.61 -16.67
C THR A 141 -4.40 -23.02 -17.36
N GLN A 142 -4.53 -22.67 -18.65
CA GLN A 142 -5.68 -23.00 -19.47
C GLN A 142 -6.02 -24.46 -19.21
N ALA A 143 -7.07 -24.70 -18.44
CA ALA A 143 -7.67 -26.00 -18.32
C ALA A 143 -8.16 -26.31 -19.73
N LEU A 144 -7.50 -27.28 -20.36
CA LEU A 144 -7.92 -27.89 -21.61
C LEU A 144 -9.45 -28.04 -21.59
N SER A 145 -10.12 -27.40 -22.54
CA SER A 145 -11.55 -27.58 -22.78
C SER A 145 -11.81 -29.07 -23.03
N TYR A 146 -12.21 -29.78 -21.98
CA TYR A 146 -12.93 -31.03 -22.11
C TYR A 146 -14.40 -30.70 -22.29
N SER A 147 -14.85 -30.80 -23.53
CA SER A 147 -16.25 -30.84 -23.91
C SER A 147 -16.91 -32.02 -23.16
N PRO A 148 -17.99 -31.81 -22.38
CA PRO A 148 -18.76 -32.94 -21.88
C PRO A 148 -19.59 -33.53 -23.03
N PRO A 149 -19.76 -34.86 -23.10
CA PRO A 149 -20.53 -35.48 -24.15
C PRO A 149 -22.02 -35.18 -23.98
N ILE A 150 -22.66 -34.84 -25.09
CA ILE A 150 -24.10 -34.67 -25.22
C ILE A 150 -24.76 -36.02 -24.97
N CYS A 151 -25.59 -36.11 -23.94
CA CYS A 151 -26.49 -37.24 -23.72
C CYS A 151 -27.92 -36.76 -23.89
N SER A 152 -28.65 -37.42 -24.79
CA SER A 152 -29.93 -36.97 -25.33
C SER A 152 -31.10 -37.76 -24.72
N ILE A 153 -32.19 -37.04 -24.39
CA ILE A 153 -33.63 -37.43 -24.42
C ILE A 153 -34.21 -38.14 -23.14
N PRO A 154 -35.52 -38.05 -22.77
CA PRO A 154 -36.64 -37.17 -23.17
C PRO A 154 -37.43 -36.45 -22.02
N ILE A 155 -38.03 -35.32 -22.41
CA ILE A 155 -39.37 -34.75 -22.11
C ILE A 155 -40.25 -35.42 -21.03
N GLY A 156 -40.65 -34.62 -20.03
CA GLY A 156 -41.81 -34.81 -19.15
C GLY A 156 -42.31 -33.46 -18.62
N ALA A 157 -43.60 -33.18 -18.75
CA ALA A 157 -44.20 -31.86 -18.86
C ALA A 157 -44.51 -31.12 -17.52
N LEU A 158 -44.65 -29.79 -17.65
CA LEU A 158 -45.47 -28.84 -16.85
C LEU A 158 -45.04 -28.51 -15.41
N SER A 159 -44.55 -27.28 -15.18
CA SER A 159 -45.42 -26.23 -14.60
C SER A 159 -44.72 -24.88 -14.48
N THR A 160 -45.44 -23.92 -15.03
CA THR A 160 -45.35 -22.48 -14.94
C THR A 160 -45.17 -22.00 -13.51
N LEU A 161 -44.18 -21.13 -13.27
CA LEU A 161 -44.28 -19.93 -12.42
C LEU A 161 -43.04 -19.09 -12.72
N ALA A 162 -43.24 -17.98 -13.44
CA ALA A 162 -42.26 -16.91 -13.52
C ALA A 162 -42.03 -16.33 -12.12
N PRO A 163 -40.81 -15.88 -11.82
CA PRO A 163 -40.74 -14.55 -11.24
C PRO A 163 -39.58 -13.70 -11.76
N LEU A 164 -39.92 -12.42 -11.84
CA LEU A 164 -39.06 -11.25 -11.71
C LEU A 164 -38.08 -10.92 -12.84
N HIS A 165 -38.48 -9.85 -13.52
CA HIS A 165 -37.68 -8.81 -14.13
C HIS A 165 -36.28 -8.59 -13.51
N PRO A 166 -35.34 -8.11 -14.33
CA PRO A 166 -33.92 -8.27 -14.13
C PRO A 166 -33.46 -7.52 -12.90
N SER A 167 -32.66 -8.20 -12.07
CA SER A 167 -31.82 -7.57 -11.07
C SER A 167 -31.16 -6.35 -11.72
N SER A 168 -31.39 -5.18 -11.13
CA SER A 168 -30.59 -3.98 -11.37
C SER A 168 -29.16 -4.34 -10.99
N ARG A 169 -28.44 -4.90 -11.96
CA ARG A 169 -27.00 -5.04 -11.97
C ARG A 169 -26.53 -3.59 -11.96
N LEU A 170 -26.33 -3.04 -10.77
CA LEU A 170 -25.34 -2.01 -10.55
C LEU A 170 -24.00 -2.67 -10.89
N GLU A 171 -23.78 -2.90 -12.19
CA GLU A 171 -22.49 -2.76 -12.82
C GLU A 171 -22.08 -1.32 -12.46
N TYR A 172 -21.44 -1.20 -11.30
CA TYR A 172 -20.45 -0.16 -11.12
C TYR A 172 -19.62 -0.19 -12.40
N ASP A 173 -19.67 0.91 -13.13
CA ASP A 173 -19.06 1.17 -14.42
C ASP A 173 -17.52 1.23 -14.26
N GLU A 174 -16.92 0.21 -13.61
CA GLU A 174 -15.48 0.03 -13.36
C GLU A 174 -14.69 -0.19 -14.65
N ALA A 175 -15.37 -0.27 -15.80
CA ALA A 175 -14.77 -0.61 -17.08
C ALA A 175 -14.67 0.57 -18.07
N ARG A 176 -15.24 1.75 -17.80
CA ARG A 176 -15.22 2.86 -18.77
C ARG A 176 -14.94 4.21 -18.12
N GLY A 177 -13.66 4.61 -18.07
CA GLY A 177 -13.34 6.02 -17.81
C GLY A 177 -11.90 6.39 -17.48
N TRP A 178 -11.01 5.43 -17.17
CA TRP A 178 -9.65 5.79 -16.73
C TRP A 178 -8.58 5.28 -17.70
N ILE A 179 -8.65 5.75 -18.95
CA ILE A 179 -7.44 5.88 -19.76
C ILE A 179 -6.77 7.17 -19.27
N SER A 180 -6.04 7.08 -18.16
CA SER A 180 -5.22 8.16 -17.60
C SER A 180 -4.05 8.43 -18.56
N LEU A 181 -4.27 9.31 -19.52
CA LEU A 181 -3.26 9.82 -20.47
C LEU A 181 -2.15 10.64 -19.79
N ILE A 182 -2.31 10.98 -18.51
CA ILE A 182 -1.31 11.70 -17.71
C ILE A 182 -0.55 10.67 -16.87
N PRO A 183 0.77 10.52 -17.05
CA PRO A 183 1.59 9.72 -16.15
C PRO A 183 1.34 10.22 -14.73
N GLY A 184 0.86 9.33 -13.85
CA GLY A 184 0.65 9.72 -12.47
C GLY A 184 1.96 10.24 -11.88
N VAL A 185 1.92 11.15 -10.90
CA VAL A 185 3.10 11.83 -10.35
C VAL A 185 4.29 10.89 -10.06
N LEU A 186 4.02 9.66 -9.64
CA LEU A 186 5.03 8.63 -9.35
C LEU A 186 5.81 8.12 -10.59
N HIS A 187 5.25 8.32 -11.78
CA HIS A 187 5.79 7.94 -13.09
C HIS A 187 6.25 9.16 -13.91
N ASP A 188 6.35 10.34 -13.30
CA ASP A 188 6.81 11.56 -13.97
C ASP A 188 8.13 12.08 -13.38
N LYS A 189 9.25 11.78 -14.06
CA LYS A 189 10.58 12.23 -13.62
C LYS A 189 10.71 13.75 -13.58
N SER A 190 9.93 14.48 -14.37
CA SER A 190 9.99 15.95 -14.43
C SER A 190 9.53 16.57 -13.11
N CYS A 191 8.55 15.96 -12.44
CA CYS A 191 8.01 16.46 -11.18
C CYS A 191 8.82 16.02 -9.95
N HIS A 192 9.48 14.85 -10.01
CA HIS A 192 10.22 14.26 -8.88
C HIS A 192 11.26 15.21 -8.30
N LYS A 193 12.01 15.96 -9.12
CA LYS A 193 13.04 16.89 -8.62
C LYS A 193 12.47 17.94 -7.66
N LYS A 194 11.28 18.49 -7.95
CA LYS A 194 10.62 19.50 -7.11
C LYS A 194 10.12 18.89 -5.80
N LEU A 195 9.57 17.68 -5.86
CA LEU A 195 9.14 16.91 -4.68
C LEU A 195 10.33 16.63 -3.76
N LEU A 196 11.39 16.04 -4.31
CA LEU A 196 12.62 15.70 -3.61
C LEU A 196 13.26 16.91 -2.94
N GLY A 197 13.34 18.04 -3.65
CA GLY A 197 13.84 19.28 -3.07
C GLY A 197 13.00 19.80 -1.90
N THR A 198 11.68 19.62 -1.95
CA THR A 198 10.79 20.00 -0.85
C THR A 198 10.96 19.07 0.35
N TRP A 199 11.00 17.77 0.11
CA TRP A 199 11.13 16.76 1.17
C TRP A 199 12.48 16.80 1.86
N HIS A 200 13.57 16.97 1.11
CA HIS A 200 14.90 17.09 1.70
C HIS A 200 15.07 18.36 2.55
N ARG A 201 14.37 19.46 2.21
CA ARG A 201 14.38 20.68 3.03
C ARG A 201 13.75 20.48 4.41
N VAL A 202 12.67 19.70 4.48
CA VAL A 202 12.00 19.41 5.76
C VAL A 202 12.57 18.19 6.48
N HIS A 203 13.26 17.31 5.76
CA HIS A 203 13.86 16.09 6.29
C HIS A 203 15.27 15.86 5.73
N PRO A 204 16.28 16.60 6.23
CA PRO A 204 17.65 16.56 5.67
C PRO A 204 18.35 15.20 5.79
N VAL A 205 17.94 14.37 6.75
CA VAL A 205 18.50 13.02 6.97
C VAL A 205 18.00 11.98 5.96
N LEU A 206 17.04 12.35 5.10
CA LEU A 206 16.58 11.50 4.01
C LEU A 206 17.72 11.31 3.00
N GLU A 207 18.22 10.08 2.88
CA GLU A 207 19.34 9.73 2.01
C GLU A 207 18.85 9.22 0.65
N ARG A 208 17.70 8.53 0.62
CA ARG A 208 17.21 7.85 -0.57
C ARG A 208 15.70 7.94 -0.71
N VAL A 209 15.25 8.20 -1.93
CA VAL A 209 13.84 8.12 -2.32
C VAL A 209 13.70 7.26 -3.57
N VAL A 210 12.78 6.30 -3.55
CA VAL A 210 12.50 5.39 -4.66
C VAL A 210 11.07 5.60 -5.14
N PHE A 211 10.93 5.83 -6.43
CA PHE A 211 9.68 5.83 -7.19
C PHE A 211 9.66 4.63 -8.16
N PRO A 212 8.51 4.26 -8.75
CA PRO A 212 8.43 3.14 -9.69
C PRO A 212 9.44 3.21 -10.85
N ILE A 213 9.76 4.42 -11.32
CA ILE A 213 10.59 4.64 -12.52
C ILE A 213 12.00 5.17 -12.22
N GLY A 214 12.39 5.27 -10.96
CA GLY A 214 13.68 5.85 -10.60
C GLY A 214 14.01 5.81 -9.11
N THR A 215 15.30 5.66 -8.83
CA THR A 215 15.89 5.85 -7.50
C THR A 215 16.66 7.16 -7.47
N TYR A 216 16.48 7.92 -6.41
CA TYR A 216 17.14 9.21 -6.18
C TYR A 216 17.88 9.15 -4.84
N THR A 217 19.12 9.60 -4.84
CA THR A 217 19.98 9.63 -3.66
C THR A 217 20.44 11.06 -3.39
N PHE A 218 20.33 11.52 -2.16
CA PHE A 218 20.87 12.80 -1.72
C PHE A 218 22.32 12.60 -1.30
N VAL A 219 23.25 13.20 -2.04
CA VAL A 219 24.67 13.16 -1.66
C VAL A 219 24.91 14.25 -0.63
N HIS A 220 25.21 13.87 0.61
CA HIS A 220 25.78 14.81 1.57
C HIS A 220 27.15 15.24 1.05
N LYS A 221 27.25 16.45 0.51
CA LYS A 221 28.56 17.10 0.39
C LYS A 221 29.03 17.35 1.81
N LYS A 222 30.01 16.55 2.27
CA LYS A 222 30.79 16.88 3.45
C LYS A 222 31.44 18.23 3.18
N GLY A 223 31.01 19.26 3.90
CA GLY A 223 31.74 20.51 4.05
C GLY A 223 32.94 20.33 4.96
#